data_AF-A0A972GL28-F1
#
_entry.id   AF-A0A972GL28-F1
#
_cell.length_a   1.000
_cell.length_b   1.000
_cell.length_c   1.000
_cell.angle_alpha   90.00
_cell.angle_beta   90.00
_cell.angle_gamma   90.00
#
_symmetry.space_group_name_H-M   'P 1'
#
loop_
_entity.id
_entity.type
_entity.pdbx_description
1 polymer ?
#
loop_
_entity_poly.entity_id
_entity_poly.type
_entity_poly.pdbx_seq_one_letter_code
_entity_poly.pdbx_strand_id
1 'polypeptide(L)'
;MIASISKVVTSVALMQAVEEGQFGLDDDINTLLPFEVNNPQVEGEVIIPRHLVTHTSGIVDNEEVYDASYAPGDSQIALGDFTAG
;
A
#
# COMPACT_ATOMS: atom_id res chain seq x y z
N MET A 1 6.99 14.33 -12.90
CA MET A 1 6.41 13.40 -11.91
C MET A 1 5.26 14.11 -11.21
N ILE A 2 4.10 13.47 -11.08
CA ILE A 2 2.98 13.99 -10.27
C ILE A 2 3.08 13.59 -8.78
N ALA A 3 4.01 12.67 -8.45
CA ALA A 3 4.44 12.32 -7.09
C ALA A 3 3.26 12.08 -6.12
N SER A 4 3.31 12.59 -4.90
CA SER A 4 2.28 12.34 -3.88
C SER A 4 0.88 12.85 -4.25
N ILE A 5 0.71 13.68 -5.29
CA ILE A 5 -0.63 14.04 -5.79
C ILE A 5 -1.35 12.81 -6.35
N SER A 6 -0.62 11.80 -6.85
CA SER A 6 -1.20 10.54 -7.32
C SER A 6 -2.02 9.81 -6.25
N LYS A 7 -1.70 9.99 -4.96
CA LYS A 7 -2.42 9.33 -3.85
C LYS A 7 -3.91 9.67 -3.86
N VAL A 8 -4.28 10.90 -4.23
CA VAL A 8 -5.69 11.30 -4.33
C VAL A 8 -6.43 10.47 -5.37
N VAL A 9 -5.82 10.29 -6.54
CA VAL A 9 -6.41 9.50 -7.63
C VAL A 9 -6.52 8.02 -7.21
N THR A 10 -5.47 7.47 -6.61
CA THR A 10 -5.48 6.10 -6.08
C THR A 10 -6.55 5.90 -5.01
N SER A 11 -6.69 6.84 -4.06
CA SER A 11 -7.70 6.76 -3.01
C SER A 11 -9.13 6.85 -3.57
N VAL A 12 -9.35 7.64 -4.62
CA VAL A 12 -10.66 7.67 -5.30
C VAL A 12 -10.97 6.34 -5.97
N ALA A 13 -10.02 5.77 -6.72
CA ALA A 13 -10.20 4.46 -7.36
C ALA A 13 -10.45 3.35 -6.33
N LEU A 14 -9.73 3.38 -5.19
CA LEU A 14 -9.95 2.46 -4.08
C LEU A 14 -11.38 2.58 -3.52
N MET A 15 -11.86 3.80 -3.28
CA MET A 15 -13.21 4.01 -2.77
C MET A 15 -14.31 3.62 -3.76
N GLN A 16 -14.06 3.77 -5.07
CA GLN A 16 -14.96 3.26 -6.11
C GLN A 16 -15.05 1.72 -6.06
N ALA A 17 -13.91 1.02 -5.92
CA ALA A 17 -13.91 -0.43 -5.77
C ALA A 17 -14.64 -0.90 -4.49
N VAL A 18 -14.52 -0.12 -3.40
CA VAL A 18 -15.28 -0.35 -2.16
C VAL A 18 -16.79 -0.15 -2.38
N GLU A 19 -17.19 0.91 -3.09
CA GLU A 19 -18.60 1.17 -3.43
C GLU A 19 -19.18 0.04 -4.32
N GLU A 20 -18.37 -0.51 -5.22
CA GLU A 20 -18.73 -1.65 -6.07
C GLU A 20 -18.70 -3.01 -5.33
N GLY A 21 -18.36 -3.03 -4.04
CA GLY A 21 -18.33 -4.24 -3.21
C GLY A 21 -17.21 -5.21 -3.58
N GLN A 22 -16.14 -4.75 -4.23
CA GLN A 22 -14.98 -5.60 -4.54
C GLN A 22 -14.23 -6.02 -3.28
N PHE A 23 -14.17 -5.13 -2.27
CA PHE A 23 -13.65 -5.37 -0.92
C PHE A 23 -14.13 -4.28 0.04
N GLY A 24 -14.01 -4.53 1.35
CA GLY A 24 -14.28 -3.58 2.42
C GLY A 24 -13.02 -2.86 2.92
N LEU A 25 -13.19 -1.66 3.48
CA LEU A 25 -12.07 -0.90 4.08
C LEU A 25 -11.46 -1.57 5.32
N ASP A 26 -12.20 -2.49 5.94
CA ASP A 26 -11.84 -3.20 7.16
C ASP A 26 -11.55 -4.69 6.90
N ASP A 27 -11.42 -5.09 5.64
CA ASP A 27 -11.01 -6.44 5.25
C ASP A 27 -9.51 -6.64 5.53
N ASP A 28 -9.11 -7.88 5.82
CA ASP A 28 -7.70 -8.26 5.94
C ASP A 28 -6.99 -8.09 4.58
N ILE A 29 -5.95 -7.24 4.55
CA ILE A 29 -5.22 -6.93 3.32
C ILE A 29 -4.61 -8.16 2.65
N ASN A 30 -4.27 -9.19 3.41
CA ASN A 30 -3.67 -10.43 2.89
C ASN A 30 -4.66 -11.28 2.10
N THR A 31 -5.95 -11.01 2.21
CA THR A 31 -6.97 -11.64 1.35
C THR A 31 -7.03 -11.00 -0.04
N LEU A 32 -6.48 -9.79 -0.20
CA LEU A 32 -6.55 -8.98 -1.41
C LEU A 32 -5.25 -9.01 -2.23
N LEU A 33 -4.13 -9.33 -1.58
CA LEU A 33 -2.80 -9.28 -2.18
C LEU A 33 -2.23 -10.69 -2.42
N PRO A 34 -1.43 -10.90 -3.47
CA PRO A 34 -0.77 -12.18 -3.74
C PRO A 34 0.49 -12.40 -2.91
N PHE A 35 0.72 -11.59 -1.88
CA PHE A 35 1.86 -11.63 -0.97
C PHE A 35 1.43 -11.20 0.44
N GLU A 36 2.21 -11.61 1.43
CA GLU A 36 1.96 -11.33 2.84
C GLU A 36 2.43 -9.92 3.23
N VAL A 37 1.61 -9.23 4.02
CA VAL A 37 1.85 -7.91 4.58
C VAL A 37 1.54 -7.96 6.07
N ASN A 38 2.55 -7.64 6.88
CA ASN A 38 2.47 -7.65 8.34
C ASN A 38 2.77 -6.26 8.90
N ASN A 39 2.19 -5.92 10.06
CA ASN A 39 2.56 -4.68 10.75
C ASN A 39 3.94 -4.83 11.41
N PRO A 40 4.95 -4.04 11.02
CA PRO A 40 6.30 -4.14 11.60
C PRO A 40 6.39 -3.58 13.03
N GLN A 41 5.40 -2.80 13.49
CA GLN A 41 5.41 -2.18 14.82
C GLN A 41 4.61 -2.97 15.86
N VAL A 42 3.62 -3.76 15.44
CA VAL A 42 2.71 -4.48 16.33
C VAL A 42 2.52 -5.91 15.83
N GLU A 43 3.16 -6.86 16.49
CA GLU A 43 3.08 -8.28 16.14
C GLU A 43 1.63 -8.79 16.21
N GLY A 44 1.19 -9.45 15.13
CA GLY A 44 -0.15 -10.05 15.02
C GLY A 44 -1.28 -9.05 14.72
N GLU A 45 -0.98 -7.76 14.57
CA GLU A 45 -1.99 -6.79 14.10
C GLU A 45 -2.22 -6.95 12.59
N VAL A 46 -3.49 -7.11 12.21
CA VAL A 46 -3.91 -7.19 10.82
C VAL A 46 -3.95 -5.79 10.20
N ILE A 47 -3.26 -5.62 9.08
CA ILE A 47 -3.38 -4.40 8.27
C ILE A 47 -4.65 -4.49 7.41
N ILE A 48 -5.41 -3.40 7.40
CA ILE A 48 -6.62 -3.26 6.58
C ILE A 48 -6.45 -2.11 5.57
N PRO A 49 -7.20 -2.07 4.46
CA PRO A 49 -7.11 -1.00 3.45
C PRO A 49 -7.23 0.41 4.03
N ARG A 50 -8.08 0.61 5.06
CA ARG A 50 -8.21 1.90 5.76
C ARG A 50 -6.86 2.40 6.28
N HIS A 51 -6.07 1.54 6.91
CA HIS A 51 -4.78 1.90 7.48
C HIS A 51 -3.80 2.41 6.41
N LEU A 52 -3.86 1.85 5.20
CA LEU A 52 -3.00 2.25 4.08
C LEU A 52 -3.36 3.66 3.60
N VAL A 53 -4.64 3.93 3.35
CA VAL A 53 -5.09 5.22 2.81
C VAL A 53 -5.04 6.36 3.84
N THR A 54 -5.00 6.04 5.13
CA THR A 54 -4.85 7.03 6.21
C THR A 54 -3.44 7.15 6.78
N HIS A 55 -2.46 6.41 6.25
CA HIS A 55 -1.08 6.40 6.74
C HIS A 55 -0.95 5.98 8.21
N THR A 56 -1.69 4.94 8.63
CA THR A 56 -1.69 4.41 10.00
C THR A 56 -1.38 2.91 10.06
N SER A 57 -0.78 2.34 9.02
CA SER A 57 -0.46 0.90 8.94
C SER A 57 0.82 0.48 9.67
N GLY A 58 1.64 1.44 10.12
CA GLY A 58 2.94 1.16 10.73
C GLY A 58 4.04 0.77 9.73
N ILE A 59 3.71 0.58 8.44
CA ILE A 59 4.69 0.28 7.37
C ILE A 59 5.71 1.42 7.29
N VAL A 60 6.98 1.06 7.26
CA VAL A 60 8.11 1.98 7.12
C VAL A 60 8.60 1.94 5.68
N ASP A 61 8.84 3.11 5.09
CA ASP A 61 9.40 3.20 3.75
C ASP A 61 10.82 2.62 3.74
N ASN A 62 11.12 1.75 2.77
CA ASN A 62 12.48 1.31 2.51
C ASN A 62 13.23 2.43 1.76
N GLU A 63 14.07 3.20 2.46
CA GLU A 63 14.78 4.36 1.89
C GLU A 63 15.66 4.00 0.68
N GLU A 64 16.37 2.86 0.74
CA GLU A 64 17.24 2.41 -0.35
C GLU A 64 16.41 2.16 -1.63
N VAL A 65 15.27 1.49 -1.49
CA VAL A 65 14.35 1.20 -2.59
C VAL A 65 13.64 2.47 -3.06
N TYR A 66 13.19 3.32 -2.13
CA TYR A 66 12.48 4.57 -2.43
C TYR A 66 13.35 5.53 -3.25
N ASP A 67 14.61 5.73 -2.86
CA ASP A 67 15.54 6.60 -3.59
C ASP A 67 15.83 6.04 -4.99
N ALA A 68 15.98 4.72 -5.12
CA ALA A 68 16.16 4.06 -6.40
C ALA A 68 14.90 4.13 -7.31
N SER A 69 13.72 4.31 -6.72
CA SER A 69 12.44 4.34 -7.46
C SER A 69 12.18 5.65 -8.20
N TYR A 70 12.91 6.73 -7.88
CA TYR A 70 12.85 8.01 -8.61
C TYR A 70 13.60 7.92 -9.95
N ALA A 71 13.04 7.15 -10.87
CA ALA A 71 13.52 6.98 -12.23
C ALA A 71 12.49 7.46 -13.26
N PRO A 72 12.90 7.81 -14.49
CA PRO A 72 11.97 8.06 -15.57
C PRO A 72 11.20 6.78 -15.93
N GLY A 73 9.87 6.82 -15.88
CA GLY A 73 9.00 5.70 -16.27
C GLY A 73 8.44 4.92 -15.08
N ASP A 74 8.07 3.67 -15.32
CA ASP A 74 7.47 2.78 -14.32
C ASP A 74 8.51 2.21 -13.35
N SER A 75 8.09 1.95 -12.10
CA SER A 75 8.92 1.27 -11.11
C SER A 75 9.42 -0.08 -11.64
N GLN A 76 10.71 -0.33 -11.50
CA GLN A 76 11.31 -1.64 -11.81
C GLN A 76 11.27 -2.61 -10.63
N ILE A 77 10.78 -2.17 -9.47
CA ILE A 77 10.74 -2.94 -8.22
C ILE A 77 9.30 -3.34 -7.95
N ALA A 78 9.07 -4.64 -7.67
CA ALA A 78 7.75 -5.18 -7.38
C ALA A 78 7.26 -4.73 -6.00
N LEU A 79 5.94 -4.60 -5.84
CA LEU A 79 5.34 -4.10 -4.60
C LEU A 79 5.63 -5.01 -3.38
N GLY A 80 5.64 -6.33 -3.57
CA GLY A 80 5.98 -7.27 -2.51
C GLY A 80 7.42 -7.12 -2.00
N ASP A 81 8.37 -6.88 -2.91
CA ASP A 81 9.77 -6.63 -2.55
C ASP A 81 9.94 -5.32 -1.79
N PHE A 82 9.17 -4.28 -2.16
CA PHE A 82 9.15 -3.00 -1.45
C PHE A 82 8.70 -3.15 0.01
N THR A 83 7.72 -4.01 0.28
CA THR A 83 7.13 -4.18 1.62
C THR A 83 7.86 -5.17 2.52
N ALA A 84 8.86 -5.90 2.02
CA ALA A 84 9.55 -6.98 2.74
C ALA A 84 10.68 -6.51 3.70
N GLY A 85 10.75 -5.19 3.98
CA GLY A 85 11.81 -4.56 4.79
C GLY A 85 11.85 -5.03 6.25
#